data_AF-A0A1Y0YNV4-F1
#
_entry.id   AF-A0A1Y0YNV4-F1
#
_cell.length_a   1.000
_cell.length_b   1.000
_cell.length_c   1.000
_cell.angle_alpha   90.00
_cell.angle_beta   90.00
_cell.angle_gamma   90.00
#
_symmetry.space_group_name_H-M   'P 1'
#
loop_
_entity.id
_entity.type
_entity.pdbx_description
1 polymer ?
#
loop_
_entity_poly.entity_id
_entity_poly.type
_entity_poly.pdbx_seq_one_letter_code
_entity_poly.pdbx_strand_id
1 'polypeptide(L)'
;MIYIWIAGVFILLAALMIMKIRVAIEYLHTDDDDRLTVKVRTAFGILRIKREIPVIKINQEDMTVDVKEQTNSALKKDKKRRKIGYREVFDSTKQIKKLVEQIINMQPIIRRFMKRIHVTKLEWTSVLGFPDAALTGIVTGGAWSLKAGTVALLHQLFCFDSQPEYEVIPAFNSRSSKTHLTCIFHFRVGHAITAAFRIVVNWKGKMRGLFKLPKNLSGSTKNDSSV
;
A
#
# COMPACT_ATOMS: atom_id res chain seq x y z
N MET A 1 7.70 -41.48 -18.06
CA MET A 1 7.82 -40.14 -18.68
C MET A 1 6.98 -39.07 -17.97
N ILE A 2 5.71 -39.32 -17.59
CA ILE A 2 4.84 -38.32 -16.94
C ILE A 2 5.41 -37.76 -15.62
N TYR A 3 6.06 -38.61 -14.80
CA TYR A 3 6.62 -38.21 -13.50
C TYR A 3 7.77 -37.21 -13.61
N ILE A 4 8.52 -37.24 -14.72
CA ILE A 4 9.62 -36.30 -14.98
C ILE A 4 9.06 -34.88 -15.19
N TRP A 5 7.95 -34.77 -15.93
CA TRP A 5 7.25 -33.49 -16.13
C TRP A 5 6.64 -32.96 -14.83
N ILE A 6 6.00 -33.83 -14.04
CA ILE A 6 5.43 -33.44 -12.73
C ILE A 6 6.53 -32.95 -11.78
N ALA A 7 7.65 -33.67 -11.70
CA ALA A 7 8.80 -33.26 -10.90
C ALA A 7 9.36 -31.91 -11.39
N GLY A 8 9.48 -31.70 -12.70
CA GLY A 8 9.93 -30.45 -13.29
C GLY A 8 9.04 -29.25 -12.92
N VAL A 9 7.72 -29.41 -12.99
CA VAL A 9 6.76 -28.36 -12.60
C VAL A 9 6.86 -28.05 -11.11
N PHE A 10 7.02 -29.06 -10.26
CA PHE A 10 7.15 -28.86 -8.81
C PHE A 10 8.44 -28.12 -8.45
N ILE A 11 9.56 -28.48 -9.11
CA ILE A 11 10.84 -27.79 -8.95
C ILE A 11 10.73 -26.32 -9.40
N LEU A 12 10.07 -26.05 -10.53
CA LEU A 12 9.83 -24.70 -11.03
C LEU A 12 9.00 -23.87 -10.03
N LEU A 13 7.94 -24.44 -9.47
CA LEU A 13 7.10 -23.78 -8.47
C LEU A 13 7.90 -23.46 -7.20
N ALA A 14 8.72 -24.41 -6.72
CA ALA A 14 9.58 -24.21 -5.56
C ALA A 14 10.60 -23.09 -5.80
N ALA A 15 11.20 -23.04 -7.00
CA ALA A 15 12.12 -21.97 -7.39
C ALA A 15 11.43 -20.58 -7.36
N LEU A 16 10.20 -20.48 -7.87
CA LEU A 16 9.40 -19.24 -7.81
C LEU A 16 9.10 -18.79 -6.37
N MET A 17 8.86 -19.73 -5.45
CA MET A 17 8.58 -19.41 -4.04
C MET A 17 9.82 -18.88 -3.29
N ILE A 18 11.02 -19.35 -3.65
CA ILE A 18 12.29 -18.96 -3.02
C ILE A 18 12.82 -17.63 -3.58
N MET A 19 12.37 -17.25 -4.77
CA MET A 19 12.75 -16.03 -5.48
C MET A 19 12.59 -14.77 -4.61
N LYS A 20 13.63 -13.94 -4.58
CA LYS A 20 13.61 -12.63 -3.92
C LYS A 20 13.21 -11.54 -4.91
N ILE A 21 12.33 -10.64 -4.50
CA ILE A 21 12.00 -9.41 -5.21
C ILE A 21 12.62 -8.25 -4.44
N ARG A 22 13.34 -7.38 -5.13
CA ARG A 22 13.87 -6.11 -4.64
C ARG A 22 13.04 -4.98 -5.23
N VAL A 23 12.53 -4.12 -4.37
CA VAL A 23 11.76 -2.92 -4.74
C VAL A 23 12.53 -1.71 -4.25
N ALA A 24 12.75 -0.74 -5.12
CA ALA A 24 13.30 0.56 -4.80
C ALA A 24 12.27 1.62 -5.13
N ILE A 25 11.91 2.40 -4.12
CA ILE A 25 10.95 3.50 -4.17
C ILE A 25 11.75 4.77 -3.92
N GLU A 26 11.55 5.75 -4.78
CA GLU A 26 12.20 7.05 -4.69
C GLU A 26 11.14 8.12 -4.89
N TYR A 27 10.92 8.91 -3.86
CA TYR A 27 10.00 10.04 -3.85
C TYR A 27 10.80 11.34 -3.75
N LEU A 28 10.53 12.27 -4.66
CA LEU A 28 11.18 13.57 -4.74
C LEU A 28 10.09 14.63 -4.87
N HIS A 29 9.91 15.42 -3.82
CA HIS A 29 9.07 16.60 -3.78
C HIS A 29 9.97 17.83 -3.86
N THR A 30 9.78 18.63 -4.90
CA THR A 30 10.41 19.95 -5.03
C THR A 30 9.32 20.96 -5.35
N ASP A 31 8.87 21.69 -4.33
CA ASP A 31 7.83 22.72 -4.46
C ASP A 31 6.54 22.17 -5.11
N ASP A 32 6.26 22.45 -6.37
CA ASP A 32 5.05 22.01 -7.09
C ASP A 32 5.22 20.73 -7.93
N ASP A 33 6.43 20.17 -7.99
CA ASP A 33 6.72 18.99 -8.82
C ASP A 33 7.00 17.73 -7.98
N ASP A 34 6.06 16.78 -8.07
CA ASP A 34 6.12 15.50 -7.36
C ASP A 34 6.57 14.32 -8.24
N ARG A 35 7.79 13.90 -7.94
CA ARG A 35 8.54 12.72 -8.37
C ARG A 35 8.19 11.42 -7.65
N LEU A 36 7.53 10.41 -8.22
CA LEU A 36 7.60 9.04 -7.68
C LEU A 36 8.14 8.06 -8.70
N THR A 37 9.27 7.46 -8.34
CA THR A 37 9.93 6.45 -9.14
C THR A 37 9.87 5.11 -8.41
N VAL A 38 9.26 4.11 -9.04
CA VAL A 38 9.23 2.74 -8.53
C VAL A 38 10.04 1.85 -9.46
N LYS A 39 11.11 1.27 -8.91
CA LYS A 39 12.03 0.35 -9.60
C LYS A 39 11.86 -1.03 -8.97
N VAL A 40 11.41 -2.01 -9.75
CA VAL A 40 11.29 -3.40 -9.30
C VAL A 40 12.34 -4.25 -10.01
N ARG A 41 13.11 -5.00 -9.24
CA ARG A 41 14.14 -5.92 -9.71
C ARG A 41 13.95 -7.29 -9.08
N THR A 42 14.04 -8.33 -9.89
CA THR A 42 13.98 -9.71 -9.41
C THR A 42 15.38 -10.30 -9.19
N ALA A 43 15.53 -11.27 -8.29
CA ALA A 43 16.83 -11.85 -7.90
C ALA A 43 17.65 -12.43 -9.07
N PHE A 44 16.99 -12.98 -10.08
CA PHE A 44 17.64 -13.53 -11.27
C PHE A 44 17.98 -12.47 -12.33
N GLY A 45 17.75 -11.19 -12.06
CA GLY A 45 17.99 -10.11 -13.03
C GLY A 45 17.08 -10.13 -14.27
N ILE A 46 16.18 -11.12 -14.36
CA ILE A 46 15.29 -11.38 -15.51
C ILE A 46 14.35 -10.21 -15.78
N LEU A 47 13.91 -9.50 -14.73
CA LEU A 47 12.92 -8.44 -14.86
C LEU A 47 13.38 -7.18 -14.13
N ARG A 48 13.66 -6.13 -14.92
CA ARG A 48 14.00 -4.78 -14.44
C ARG A 48 12.92 -3.82 -14.94
N ILE A 49 11.89 -3.63 -14.13
CA ILE A 49 10.81 -2.69 -14.46
C ILE A 49 11.11 -1.38 -13.74
N LYS A 50 11.38 -0.32 -14.52
CA LYS A 50 11.40 1.06 -14.03
C LYS A 50 10.09 1.70 -14.49
N ARG A 51 9.23 2.07 -13.54
CA ARG A 51 8.04 2.88 -13.81
C ARG A 51 8.22 4.19 -13.05
N GLU A 52 8.47 5.25 -13.81
CA GLU A 52 8.34 6.62 -13.33
C GLU A 52 6.85 6.94 -13.39
N ILE A 53 6.22 7.05 -12.24
CA ILE A 53 4.82 7.47 -12.14
C ILE A 53 4.90 8.92 -11.67
N PRO A 54 4.74 9.93 -12.55
CA PRO A 54 4.62 11.31 -12.07
C PRO A 54 3.43 11.32 -11.10
N VAL A 55 3.67 11.72 -9.84
CA VAL A 55 2.60 11.74 -8.86
C VAL A 55 1.78 12.97 -9.18
N ILE A 56 0.65 12.70 -9.82
CA ILE A 56 -0.62 13.41 -9.67
C ILE A 56 -0.47 14.76 -8.97
N LYS A 57 -0.48 15.84 -9.75
CA LYS A 57 -0.71 17.19 -9.23
C LYS A 57 -2.09 17.19 -8.56
N ILE A 58 -2.13 17.30 -7.24
CA ILE A 58 -3.37 17.57 -6.51
C ILE A 58 -3.58 19.07 -6.64
N ASN A 59 -4.19 19.49 -7.75
CA ASN A 59 -4.62 20.86 -7.89
C ASN A 59 -5.82 21.05 -6.96
N GLN A 60 -5.69 21.98 -6.01
CA GLN A 60 -6.58 22.11 -4.85
C GLN A 60 -7.99 22.64 -5.22
N GLU A 61 -8.29 22.83 -6.51
CA GLU A 61 -9.57 23.32 -7.01
C GLU A 61 -10.40 22.28 -7.78
N ASP A 62 -9.83 21.19 -8.29
CA ASP A 62 -10.60 20.17 -9.02
C ASP A 62 -10.04 18.76 -8.81
N MET A 63 -10.73 17.95 -8.00
CA MET A 63 -10.43 16.55 -7.66
C MET A 63 -10.44 15.59 -8.89
N THR A 64 -9.58 15.82 -9.87
CA THR A 64 -9.45 14.98 -11.07
C THR A 64 -8.01 14.54 -11.28
N VAL A 65 -7.84 13.22 -11.39
CA VAL A 65 -6.55 12.56 -11.59
C VAL A 65 -6.40 12.32 -13.09
N ASP A 66 -5.68 13.21 -13.78
CA ASP A 66 -5.32 13.01 -15.19
C ASP A 66 -4.19 11.98 -15.32
N VAL A 67 -4.60 10.72 -15.42
CA VAL A 67 -3.71 9.62 -15.81
C VAL A 67 -3.54 9.67 -17.34
N LYS A 68 -2.46 10.29 -17.83
CA LYS A 68 -1.99 10.03 -19.21
C LYS A 68 -1.33 8.65 -19.27
N GLU A 69 -2.17 7.63 -19.33
CA GLU A 69 -1.80 6.26 -19.71
C GLU A 69 -1.55 6.23 -21.22
N GLN A 70 -0.29 6.38 -21.65
CA GLN A 70 0.14 5.83 -22.94
C GLN A 70 0.65 4.42 -22.72
N THR A 71 -0.23 3.44 -22.95
CA THR A 71 0.19 2.09 -23.36
C THR A 71 -0.79 1.64 -24.43
N ASN A 72 -0.33 1.72 -25.68
CA ASN A 72 -0.94 1.03 -26.81
C ASN A 72 -0.83 -0.48 -26.57
N SER A 73 -1.95 -1.09 -26.15
CA SER A 73 -2.22 -2.51 -26.38
C SER A 73 -3.71 -2.66 -26.62
N ALA A 74 -4.05 -2.98 -27.87
CA ALA A 74 -5.39 -3.20 -28.35
C ALA A 74 -6.06 -4.34 -27.57
N LEU A 75 -7.02 -4.02 -26.71
CA LEU A 75 -8.15 -4.89 -26.41
C LEU A 75 -9.34 -4.01 -25.98
N LYS A 76 -10.26 -3.78 -26.92
CA LYS A 76 -11.58 -3.21 -26.65
C LYS A 76 -12.34 -4.14 -25.70
N LYS A 77 -12.71 -3.64 -24.52
CA LYS A 77 -14.00 -4.00 -23.88
C LYS A 77 -14.48 -2.88 -22.97
N ASP A 78 -15.51 -2.19 -23.46
CA ASP A 78 -16.49 -1.35 -22.77
C ASP A 78 -16.21 -0.88 -21.33
N LYS A 79 -15.76 0.37 -21.19
CA LYS A 79 -15.88 1.14 -19.93
C LYS A 79 -17.19 1.93 -19.96
N LYS A 80 -18.26 1.34 -19.40
CA LYS A 80 -19.46 2.08 -18.97
C LYS A 80 -19.04 3.06 -17.88
N ARG A 81 -19.05 4.36 -18.19
CA ARG A 81 -18.71 5.46 -17.28
C ARG A 81 -19.59 5.40 -16.03
N ARG A 82 -19.03 5.04 -14.87
CA ARG A 82 -19.62 5.36 -13.56
C ARG A 82 -18.93 6.62 -13.04
N LYS A 83 -19.64 7.76 -13.10
CA LYS A 83 -19.33 8.97 -12.33
C LYS A 83 -19.41 8.57 -10.86
N ILE A 84 -18.28 8.49 -10.17
CA ILE A 84 -18.27 8.32 -8.72
C ILE A 84 -18.30 9.74 -8.15
N GLY A 85 -19.51 10.26 -7.97
CA GLY A 85 -19.75 11.56 -7.38
C GLY A 85 -19.41 11.51 -5.88
N TYR A 86 -18.52 12.40 -5.45
CA TYR A 86 -18.06 12.58 -4.07
C TYR A 86 -19.15 13.08 -3.09
N ARG A 87 -20.44 12.90 -3.42
CA ARG A 87 -21.59 13.33 -2.62
C ARG A 87 -22.47 12.19 -2.10
N GLU A 88 -21.94 10.96 -2.10
CA GLU A 88 -22.56 9.77 -1.48
C GLU A 88 -21.62 9.09 -0.46
N VAL A 89 -20.51 9.74 -0.10
CA VAL A 89 -19.44 9.16 0.76
C VAL A 89 -19.80 9.21 2.25
N PHE A 90 -20.83 9.97 2.66
CA PHE A 90 -21.13 10.21 4.08
C PHE A 90 -22.27 9.37 4.69
N ASP A 91 -22.89 8.44 3.96
CA ASP A 91 -23.98 7.60 4.50
C ASP A 91 -23.56 6.14 4.82
N SER A 92 -22.26 5.91 5.05
CA SER A 92 -21.70 4.56 5.27
C SER A 92 -20.81 4.44 6.49
N THR A 93 -21.10 5.18 7.56
CA THR A 93 -20.40 5.04 8.86
C THR A 93 -20.47 3.61 9.41
N LYS A 94 -21.56 2.87 9.15
CA LYS A 94 -21.69 1.43 9.49
C LYS A 94 -20.90 0.49 8.57
N GLN A 95 -20.64 0.85 7.32
CA GLN A 95 -19.87 0.02 6.38
C GLN A 95 -18.35 0.22 6.55
N ILE A 96 -17.93 1.46 6.83
CA ILE A 96 -16.53 1.79 7.17
C ILE A 96 -16.15 1.11 8.49
N LYS A 97 -17.01 1.13 9.53
CA LYS A 97 -16.75 0.42 10.79
C LYS A 97 -16.52 -1.08 10.59
N LYS A 98 -17.33 -1.74 9.76
CA LYS A 98 -17.19 -3.17 9.44
C LYS A 98 -15.92 -3.47 8.64
N LEU A 99 -15.52 -2.59 7.72
CA LEU A 99 -14.26 -2.72 6.97
C LEU A 99 -13.04 -2.51 7.89
N VAL A 100 -13.11 -1.54 8.80
CA VAL A 100 -12.05 -1.23 9.78
C VAL A 100 -11.89 -2.38 10.79
N GLU A 101 -12.96 -2.92 11.36
CA GLU A 101 -12.91 -4.10 12.24
C GLU A 101 -12.34 -5.34 11.52
N GLN A 102 -12.61 -5.48 10.22
CA GLN A 102 -12.10 -6.58 9.44
C GLN A 102 -10.59 -6.45 9.17
N ILE A 103 -10.08 -5.24 9.00
CA ILE A 103 -8.64 -4.93 8.86
C ILE A 103 -7.90 -5.15 10.20
N ILE A 104 -8.52 -4.79 11.33
CA ILE A 104 -7.94 -4.95 12.67
C ILE A 104 -7.63 -6.43 12.96
N ASN A 105 -8.51 -7.36 12.58
CA ASN A 105 -8.26 -8.80 12.75
C ASN A 105 -7.14 -9.36 11.84
N MET A 106 -6.63 -8.60 10.87
CA MET A 106 -5.52 -9.02 9.98
C MET A 106 -4.16 -8.50 10.43
N GLN A 107 -4.12 -7.57 11.39
CA GLN A 107 -2.89 -7.00 11.92
C GLN A 107 -1.81 -8.03 12.32
N PRO A 108 -2.11 -9.16 12.99
CA PRO A 108 -1.06 -10.11 13.36
C PRO A 108 -0.48 -10.87 12.16
N ILE A 109 -1.23 -10.99 11.06
CA ILE A 109 -0.75 -11.63 9.81
C ILE A 109 0.12 -10.63 9.05
N ILE A 110 -0.35 -9.39 8.91
CA ILE A 110 0.37 -8.31 8.23
C ILE A 110 1.68 -8.02 8.96
N ARG A 111 1.65 -7.87 10.29
CA ARG A 111 2.85 -7.64 11.12
C ARG A 111 3.88 -8.77 10.98
N ARG A 112 3.44 -10.02 10.92
CA ARG A 112 4.34 -11.16 10.67
C ARG A 112 4.94 -11.15 9.27
N PHE A 113 4.21 -10.65 8.28
CA PHE A 113 4.74 -10.47 6.93
C PHE A 113 5.73 -9.31 6.85
N MET A 114 5.42 -8.17 7.46
CA MET A 114 6.30 -7.00 7.50
C MET A 114 7.66 -7.33 8.11
N LYS A 115 7.70 -8.15 9.18
CA LYS A 115 8.95 -8.65 9.77
C LYS A 115 9.80 -9.54 8.84
N ARG A 116 9.27 -9.96 7.69
CA ARG A 116 10.00 -10.74 6.68
C ARG A 116 10.42 -9.90 5.48
N ILE A 117 10.12 -8.60 5.50
CA ILE A 117 10.62 -7.63 4.54
C ILE A 117 11.91 -7.06 5.11
N HIS A 118 12.96 -7.12 4.28
CA HIS A 118 14.29 -6.63 4.58
C HIS A 118 14.51 -5.30 3.89
N VAL A 119 14.60 -4.22 4.66
CA VAL A 119 14.92 -2.88 4.20
C VAL A 119 16.43 -2.74 4.13
N THR A 120 16.95 -2.58 2.93
CA THR A 120 18.38 -2.49 2.64
C THR A 120 18.87 -1.04 2.60
N LYS A 121 17.96 -0.07 2.39
CA LYS A 121 18.29 1.35 2.39
C LYS A 121 17.05 2.16 2.70
N LEU A 122 17.13 3.10 3.64
CA LEU A 122 16.11 4.10 3.91
C LEU A 122 16.81 5.44 4.12
N GLU A 123 16.59 6.40 3.23
CA GLU A 123 17.08 7.78 3.31
C GLU A 123 15.87 8.71 3.26
N TRP A 124 15.76 9.63 4.22
CA TRP A 124 14.68 10.61 4.24
C TRP A 124 15.17 12.01 4.64
N THR A 125 15.44 12.83 3.63
CA THR A 125 15.86 14.22 3.81
C THR A 125 14.70 15.16 3.50
N SER A 126 14.46 16.14 4.37
CA SER A 126 13.49 17.22 4.11
C SER A 126 14.13 18.56 4.40
N VAL A 127 13.89 19.52 3.52
CA VAL A 127 14.27 20.92 3.69
C VAL A 127 13.00 21.71 3.95
N LEU A 128 12.94 22.37 5.10
CA LEU A 128 11.80 23.16 5.53
C LEU A 128 12.26 24.57 5.88
N GLY A 129 11.64 25.57 5.26
CA GLY A 129 11.97 26.97 5.48
C GLY A 129 10.74 27.86 5.42
N PHE A 130 10.66 28.79 6.38
CA PHE A 130 9.66 29.84 6.42
C PHE A 130 10.34 31.22 6.52
N PRO A 131 9.64 32.31 6.15
CA PRO A 131 10.16 33.66 6.32
C PRO A 131 10.49 34.02 7.77
N ASP A 132 9.74 33.43 8.72
CA ASP A 132 9.98 33.58 10.15
C ASP A 132 10.92 32.46 10.66
N ALA A 133 12.04 32.87 11.26
CA ALA A 133 13.04 31.97 11.81
C ALA A 133 12.52 31.19 13.03
N ALA A 134 11.67 31.81 13.87
CA ALA A 134 11.08 31.13 15.03
C ALA A 134 10.13 30.02 14.56
N LEU A 135 9.27 30.32 13.58
CA LEU A 135 8.40 29.34 12.95
C LEU A 135 9.20 28.20 12.29
N THR A 136 10.29 28.53 11.59
CA THR A 136 11.19 27.53 10.98
C THR A 136 11.74 26.57 12.03
N GLY A 137 12.18 27.07 13.19
CA GLY A 137 12.66 26.24 14.29
C GLY A 137 11.58 25.29 14.84
N ILE A 138 10.38 25.81 15.10
CA ILE A 138 9.24 25.01 15.61
C ILE A 138 8.86 23.91 14.62
N VAL A 139 8.67 24.25 13.35
CA VAL A 139 8.27 23.29 12.32
C VAL A 139 9.36 22.25 12.07
N THR A 140 10.63 22.65 12.08
CA THR A 140 11.76 21.73 11.92
C THR A 140 11.81 20.73 13.08
N GLY A 141 11.66 21.19 14.33
CA GLY A 141 11.63 20.30 15.50
C GLY A 141 10.44 19.34 15.50
N GLY A 142 9.27 19.82 15.09
CA GLY A 142 8.08 18.98 14.89
C GLY A 142 8.28 17.93 13.79
N ALA A 143 8.83 18.34 12.65
CA ALA A 143 9.16 17.43 11.55
C ALA A 143 10.18 16.38 11.97
N TRP A 144 11.22 16.76 12.71
CA TRP A 144 12.24 15.83 13.21
C TRP A 144 11.61 14.78 14.12
N SER A 145 10.76 15.20 15.06
CA SER A 145 10.03 14.31 15.96
C SER A 145 9.11 13.34 15.20
N LEU A 146 8.38 13.84 14.20
CA LEU A 146 7.51 13.03 13.35
C LEU A 146 8.29 11.99 12.55
N LYS A 147 9.42 12.40 11.94
CA LYS A 147 10.31 11.49 11.20
C LYS A 147 10.88 10.42 12.11
N ALA A 148 11.44 10.80 13.26
CA ALA A 148 12.00 9.88 14.23
C ALA A 148 10.96 8.86 14.72
N GLY A 149 9.75 9.31 15.07
CA GLY A 149 8.65 8.42 15.46
C GLY A 149 8.25 7.46 14.33
N THR A 150 8.18 7.95 13.10
CA THR A 150 7.88 7.11 11.92
C THR A 150 8.97 6.05 11.71
N VAL A 151 10.24 6.43 11.74
CA VAL A 151 11.37 5.50 11.57
C VAL A 151 11.41 4.47 12.69
N ALA A 152 11.14 4.86 13.94
CA ALA A 152 11.05 3.94 15.07
C ALA A 152 9.93 2.89 14.89
N LEU A 153 8.75 3.32 14.41
CA LEU A 153 7.65 2.41 14.07
C LEU A 153 8.04 1.46 12.93
N LEU A 154 8.66 1.99 11.86
CA LEU A 154 9.15 1.17 10.76
C LEU A 154 10.14 0.11 11.25
N HIS A 155 11.06 0.48 12.15
CA HIS A 155 12.04 -0.43 12.73
C HIS A 155 11.41 -1.57 13.55
N GLN A 156 10.25 -1.35 14.17
CA GLN A 156 9.51 -2.40 14.87
C GLN A 156 8.75 -3.34 13.92
N LEU A 157 8.40 -2.85 12.72
CA LEU A 157 7.58 -3.57 11.75
C LEU A 157 8.43 -4.34 10.73
N PHE A 158 9.58 -3.81 10.33
CA PHE A 158 10.45 -4.31 9.29
C PHE A 158 11.82 -4.77 9.84
N CYS A 159 12.52 -5.60 9.09
CA CYS A 159 13.92 -5.90 9.36
C CYS A 159 14.80 -4.92 8.57
N PHE A 160 15.67 -4.19 9.25
CA PHE A 160 16.63 -3.29 8.62
C PHE A 160 17.97 -3.99 8.50
N ASP A 161 18.46 -4.11 7.27
CA ASP A 161 19.82 -4.63 7.00
C ASP A 161 20.87 -3.50 7.18
N SER A 162 20.44 -2.24 7.07
CA SER A 162 21.27 -1.04 7.24
C SER A 162 20.58 -0.04 8.17
N GLN A 163 21.36 0.83 8.82
CA GLN A 163 20.80 1.91 9.62
C GLN A 163 20.02 2.88 8.72
N PRO A 164 18.80 3.30 9.10
CA PRO A 164 18.06 4.32 8.36
C PRO A 164 18.69 5.69 8.58
N GLU A 165 18.82 6.46 7.50
CA GLU A 165 19.31 7.83 7.50
C GLU A 165 18.13 8.78 7.31
N TYR A 166 17.98 9.77 8.18
CA TYR A 166 16.92 10.75 8.07
C TYR A 166 17.38 12.09 8.64
N GLU A 167 17.05 13.16 7.93
CA GLU A 167 17.48 14.50 8.28
C GLU A 167 16.38 15.52 7.97
N VAL A 168 16.32 16.57 8.79
CA VAL A 168 15.52 17.75 8.51
C VAL A 168 16.47 18.94 8.50
N ILE A 169 16.63 19.57 7.35
CA ILE A 169 17.51 20.72 7.13
C ILE A 169 16.64 21.99 7.23
N PRO A 170 16.83 22.83 8.25
CA PRO A 170 16.12 24.10 8.36
C PRO A 170 16.69 25.12 7.36
N ALA A 171 15.82 25.74 6.57
CA ALA A 171 16.19 26.85 5.68
C ALA A 171 15.65 28.16 6.27
N PHE A 172 16.48 28.85 7.05
CA PHE A 172 16.11 30.12 7.67
C PHE A 172 15.98 31.24 6.62
N ASN A 173 15.04 32.15 6.84
CA ASN A 173 14.81 33.36 6.03
C ASN A 173 14.45 33.10 4.55
N SER A 174 14.00 31.89 4.21
CA SER A 174 13.54 31.56 2.86
C SER A 174 12.36 30.61 2.91
N ARG A 175 11.39 30.77 2.00
CA ARG A 175 10.31 29.79 1.84
C ARG A 175 10.83 28.64 0.98
N SER A 176 10.92 27.45 1.56
CA SER A 176 11.32 26.26 0.81
C SER A 176 10.68 25.00 1.39
N SER A 177 10.09 24.18 0.52
CA SER A 177 9.65 22.82 0.83
C SER A 177 10.28 21.85 -0.17
N LYS A 178 11.22 21.02 0.31
CA LYS A 178 11.79 19.94 -0.50
C LYS A 178 11.82 18.68 0.34
N THR A 179 11.45 17.55 -0.23
CA THR A 179 11.57 16.26 0.45
C THR A 179 12.09 15.21 -0.51
N HIS A 180 13.11 14.49 -0.08
CA HIS A 180 13.65 13.33 -0.78
C HIS A 180 13.55 12.12 0.13
N LEU A 181 12.87 11.08 -0.36
CA LEU A 181 12.67 9.83 0.36
C LEU A 181 13.05 8.68 -0.56
N THR A 182 14.09 7.94 -0.19
CA THR A 182 14.53 6.74 -0.89
C THR A 182 14.39 5.54 0.02
N CYS A 183 13.66 4.52 -0.43
CA CYS A 183 13.48 3.27 0.30
C CYS A 183 13.73 2.08 -0.61
N ILE A 184 14.68 1.23 -0.25
CA ILE A 184 15.00 -0.01 -0.96
C ILE A 184 14.78 -1.16 0.00
N PHE A 185 13.93 -2.10 -0.39
CA PHE A 185 13.66 -3.30 0.39
C PHE A 185 13.51 -4.52 -0.50
N HIS A 186 13.60 -5.69 0.11
CA HIS A 186 13.42 -6.94 -0.58
C HIS A 186 12.68 -7.97 0.28
N PHE A 187 11.98 -8.89 -0.39
CA PHE A 187 11.26 -9.98 0.27
C PHE A 187 11.16 -11.20 -0.65
N ARG A 188 10.91 -12.37 -0.06
CA ARG A 188 10.69 -13.62 -0.83
C ARG A 188 9.23 -13.72 -1.26
N VAL A 189 9.00 -14.10 -2.52
CA VAL A 189 7.65 -14.24 -3.10
C VAL A 189 6.80 -15.22 -2.30
N GLY A 190 7.37 -16.36 -1.89
CA GLY A 190 6.62 -17.36 -1.13
C GLY A 190 6.10 -16.85 0.22
N HIS A 191 6.81 -15.93 0.88
CA HIS A 191 6.30 -15.31 2.10
C HIS A 191 5.12 -14.37 1.85
N ALA A 192 5.14 -13.65 0.71
CA ALA A 192 4.04 -12.77 0.29
C ALA A 192 2.80 -13.59 -0.09
N ILE A 193 2.97 -14.65 -0.88
CA ILE A 193 1.87 -15.55 -1.28
C ILE A 193 1.23 -16.18 -0.05
N THR A 194 2.01 -16.73 0.89
CA THR A 194 1.45 -17.36 2.10
C THR A 194 0.74 -16.34 2.99
N ALA A 195 1.24 -15.10 3.08
CA ALA A 195 0.55 -14.04 3.82
C ALA A 195 -0.78 -13.67 3.16
N ALA A 196 -0.79 -13.45 1.84
CA ALA A 196 -1.99 -13.16 1.07
C ALA A 196 -3.03 -14.30 1.14
N PHE A 197 -2.58 -15.54 1.02
CA PHE A 197 -3.45 -16.71 1.16
C PHE A 197 -4.10 -16.77 2.55
N ARG A 198 -3.32 -16.60 3.62
CA ARG A 198 -3.85 -16.59 5.00
C ARG A 198 -4.85 -15.46 5.24
N ILE A 199 -4.59 -14.30 4.64
CA ILE A 199 -5.51 -13.15 4.64
C ILE A 199 -6.85 -13.54 3.99
N VAL A 200 -6.82 -14.07 2.76
CA VAL A 200 -8.02 -14.43 2.01
C VAL A 200 -8.81 -15.58 2.68
N VAL A 201 -8.13 -16.60 3.20
CA VAL A 201 -8.78 -17.73 3.88
C VAL A 201 -9.48 -17.26 5.15
N ASN A 202 -8.83 -16.44 5.97
CA ASN A 202 -9.42 -15.91 7.19
C ASN A 202 -10.64 -15.02 6.88
N TRP A 203 -10.58 -14.27 5.77
CA TRP A 203 -11.71 -13.47 5.31
C TRP A 203 -12.90 -14.34 4.84
N LYS A 204 -12.65 -15.36 4.01
CA LYS A 204 -13.70 -16.29 3.52
C LYS A 204 -14.32 -17.13 4.65
N GLY A 205 -13.54 -17.54 5.66
CA GLY A 205 -14.04 -18.26 6.82
C GLY A 205 -15.08 -17.47 7.63
N LYS A 206 -14.84 -16.16 7.82
CA LYS A 206 -15.78 -15.25 8.48
C LYS A 206 -17.04 -14.97 7.63
N MET A 207 -16.89 -14.89 6.30
CA MET A 207 -18.01 -14.67 5.38
C MET A 207 -18.98 -15.88 5.31
N ARG A 208 -18.47 -17.11 5.45
CA ARG A 208 -19.32 -18.33 5.58
C ARG A 208 -20.15 -18.34 6.86
N GLY A 209 -19.67 -17.73 7.94
CA GLY A 209 -20.45 -17.54 9.17
C GLY A 209 -21.59 -16.54 9.01
N LEU A 210 -21.36 -15.48 8.21
CA LEU A 210 -22.36 -14.44 7.94
C LEU A 210 -23.50 -14.90 7.01
N PHE A 211 -23.23 -15.89 6.15
CA PHE A 211 -24.21 -16.46 5.20
C PHE A 211 -25.08 -17.59 5.80
N LYS A 212 -24.86 -17.99 7.06
CA LYS A 212 -25.85 -18.77 7.82
C LYS A 212 -26.95 -17.81 8.30
N LEU A 213 -27.85 -17.41 7.41
CA LEU A 213 -29.10 -16.75 7.80
C LEU A 213 -29.94 -17.72 8.66
N PRO A 214 -30.57 -17.24 9.75
CA PRO A 214 -31.42 -18.07 10.60
C PRO A 214 -32.60 -18.63 9.79
N LYS A 215 -32.86 -19.93 9.96
CA LYS A 215 -33.92 -20.71 9.29
C LYS A 215 -35.33 -20.43 9.84
N ASN A 216 -35.55 -19.27 10.44
CA ASN A 216 -36.72 -18.96 11.23
C ASN A 216 -37.33 -17.65 10.73
N LEU A 217 -37.97 -17.76 9.57
CA LEU A 217 -38.98 -16.81 9.06
C LEU A 217 -39.97 -17.51 8.08
N SER A 218 -40.08 -18.84 8.14
CA SER A 218 -41.18 -19.58 7.50
C SER A 218 -42.12 -20.07 8.59
N GLY A 219 -43.00 -19.19 9.05
CA GLY A 219 -43.95 -19.51 10.10
C GLY A 219 -44.74 -18.29 10.50
N SER A 220 -45.67 -17.87 9.66
CA SER A 220 -47.00 -17.36 10.03
C SER A 220 -47.55 -16.49 8.90
N THR A 221 -48.45 -17.09 8.10
CA THR A 221 -49.66 -16.45 7.61
C THR A 221 -50.62 -17.59 7.34
N LYS A 222 -51.26 -18.08 8.42
CA LYS A 222 -52.48 -18.86 8.31
C LYS A 222 -53.57 -17.84 7.94
N ASN A 223 -54.14 -18.01 6.76
CA ASN A 223 -55.27 -17.23 6.27
C ASN A 223 -56.45 -17.44 7.22
N ASP A 224 -56.92 -16.38 7.86
CA ASP A 224 -58.29 -16.31 8.36
C ASP A 224 -59.08 -15.42 7.40
N SER A 225 -59.89 -16.08 6.57
CA SER A 225 -60.95 -15.48 5.77
C SER A 225 -62.16 -16.41 5.84
N SER A 226 -63.33 -15.85 6.23
CA SER A 226 -64.70 -16.42 6.28
C SER A 226 -64.90 -17.59 7.25
N VAL A 227 -65.80 -17.50 8.23
CA VAL A 227 -67.26 -17.25 8.16
C VAL A 227 -67.72 -16.53 9.42
#